data_AF-A0A662I824-F1
#
_entry.id   AF-A0A662I824-F1
#
_cell.length_a   1.000
_cell.length_b   1.000
_cell.length_c   1.000
_cell.angle_alpha   90.00
_cell.angle_beta   90.00
_cell.angle_gamma   90.00
#
_symmetry.space_group_name_H-M   'P 1'
#
loop_
_entity.id
_entity.type
_entity.pdbx_description
1 polymer ?
#
loop_
_entity_poly.entity_id
_entity_poly.type
_entity_poly.pdbx_seq_one_letter_code
_entity_poly.pdbx_strand_id
1 'polypeptide(L)'
;MRKLIYLNYASLVEKMSDNTLDISALLDAMERQKRIAFNNLIDGIITVAAFTIITFITPWIFRTYFPIELSSAEAFYRFLQVGLLFALLYVCISRLMFMGWDLYRIAKITSRTILLENIKTSDYRSDPAAMKMYELLSQEDKLVKRLLCIVAAFITLTYIQSTEYFGEIVYNLALPTLFKSSPSLIVLPVYVIMLFSLSFVISSLIYVKEQLTPLLDEIYAYTKSIISAQLSSSICPECGARIPQKAVHCPFCGFKVVAVNKDKVKKIVDTSS
;
A
#
# COMPACT_ATOMS: atom_id res chain seq x y z
N MET A 1 5.54 -29.72 -23.65
CA MET A 1 6.27 -30.28 -22.49
C MET A 1 6.22 -29.43 -21.20
N ARG A 2 5.46 -28.31 -21.14
CA ARG A 2 5.22 -27.57 -19.88
C ARG A 2 4.22 -28.23 -18.92
N LYS A 3 3.44 -29.24 -19.34
CA LYS A 3 2.35 -29.83 -18.54
C LYS A 3 2.79 -30.83 -17.46
N LEU A 4 3.92 -31.51 -17.63
CA LEU A 4 4.28 -32.65 -16.76
C LEU A 4 4.93 -32.25 -15.42
N ILE A 5 5.59 -31.09 -15.36
CA ILE A 5 6.19 -30.58 -14.11
C ILE A 5 5.11 -30.04 -13.15
N TYR A 6 3.99 -29.55 -13.69
CA TYR A 6 2.89 -28.98 -12.89
C TYR A 6 2.01 -30.05 -12.21
N LEU A 7 1.85 -31.23 -12.83
CA LEU A 7 1.06 -32.32 -12.24
C LEU A 7 1.70 -32.88 -10.95
N ASN A 8 3.03 -32.93 -10.90
CA ASN A 8 3.74 -33.43 -9.73
C ASN A 8 3.78 -32.39 -8.59
N TYR A 9 3.63 -31.10 -8.92
CA TYR A 9 3.49 -30.03 -7.94
C TYR A 9 2.09 -30.00 -7.32
N ALA A 10 1.04 -30.12 -8.13
CA ALA A 10 -0.34 -30.14 -7.66
C ALA A 10 -0.61 -31.29 -6.66
N SER A 11 -0.09 -32.48 -6.93
CA SER A 11 -0.25 -33.65 -6.06
C SER A 11 0.57 -33.59 -4.75
N LEU A 12 1.69 -32.87 -4.74
CA LEU A 12 2.48 -32.58 -3.53
C LEU A 12 1.80 -31.52 -2.64
N VAL A 13 1.15 -30.54 -3.27
CA VAL A 13 0.32 -29.52 -2.59
C VAL A 13 -0.93 -30.16 -1.97
N GLU A 14 -1.60 -31.03 -2.71
CA GLU A 14 -2.82 -31.75 -2.25
C GLU A 14 -2.52 -32.65 -1.04
N LYS A 15 -1.33 -33.29 -1.00
CA LYS A 15 -0.89 -34.10 0.14
C LYS A 15 -0.42 -33.32 1.37
N MET A 16 -0.05 -32.04 1.24
CA MET A 16 0.33 -31.18 2.39
C MET A 16 -0.84 -30.34 2.90
N SER A 17 -1.92 -30.21 2.12
CA SER A 17 -3.13 -29.44 2.45
C SER A 17 -4.07 -30.15 3.44
N ASP A 18 -3.75 -31.37 3.85
CA ASP A 18 -4.71 -32.26 4.53
C ASP A 18 -4.84 -32.01 6.05
N ASN A 19 -4.25 -30.94 6.58
CA ASN A 19 -4.54 -30.51 7.95
C ASN A 19 -4.54 -28.97 8.13
N THR A 20 -5.75 -28.47 8.40
CA THR A 20 -6.13 -27.30 9.21
C THR A 20 -6.17 -25.88 8.63
N LEU A 21 -5.67 -25.58 7.43
CA LEU A 21 -5.80 -24.24 6.86
C LEU A 21 -5.77 -24.27 5.32
N ASP A 22 -6.78 -23.69 4.65
CA ASP A 22 -6.81 -23.64 3.19
C ASP A 22 -5.94 -22.48 2.68
N ILE A 23 -4.67 -22.77 2.45
CA ILE A 23 -3.68 -21.80 1.96
C ILE A 23 -4.11 -21.19 0.63
N SER A 24 -4.90 -21.92 -0.18
CA SER A 24 -5.41 -21.40 -1.44
C SER A 24 -6.47 -20.31 -1.24
N ALA A 25 -7.26 -20.40 -0.16
CA ALA A 25 -8.23 -19.38 0.25
C ALA A 25 -7.52 -18.10 0.75
N LEU A 26 -6.45 -18.25 1.53
CA LEU A 26 -5.63 -17.13 2.00
C LEU A 26 -4.95 -16.39 0.85
N LEU A 27 -4.47 -17.13 -0.15
CA LEU A 27 -3.85 -16.56 -1.34
C LEU A 27 -4.85 -15.72 -2.15
N ASP A 28 -6.09 -16.18 -2.28
CA ASP A 28 -7.16 -15.43 -2.94
C ASP A 28 -7.46 -14.10 -2.23
N ALA A 29 -7.52 -14.12 -0.89
CA ALA A 29 -7.70 -12.92 -0.08
C ALA A 29 -6.60 -11.87 -0.35
N MET A 30 -5.34 -12.31 -0.47
CA MET A 30 -4.21 -11.43 -0.79
C MET A 30 -4.28 -10.87 -2.22
N GLU A 31 -4.59 -11.71 -3.22
CA GLU A 31 -4.68 -11.26 -4.61
C GLU A 31 -5.85 -10.28 -4.83
N ARG A 32 -6.95 -10.46 -4.08
CA ARG A 32 -8.05 -9.51 -4.08
C ARG A 32 -7.65 -8.16 -3.49
N GLN A 33 -6.89 -8.15 -2.39
CA GLN A 33 -6.37 -6.92 -1.79
C GLN A 33 -5.40 -6.18 -2.73
N LYS A 34 -4.57 -6.92 -3.47
CA LYS A 34 -3.70 -6.34 -4.52
C LYS A 34 -4.50 -5.66 -5.63
N ARG A 35 -5.58 -6.28 -6.12
CA ARG A 35 -6.48 -5.67 -7.11
C ARG A 35 -7.14 -4.39 -6.59
N ILE A 36 -7.59 -4.39 -5.34
CA ILE A 36 -8.15 -3.19 -4.70
C ILE A 36 -7.10 -2.07 -4.61
N ALA A 37 -5.86 -2.39 -4.22
CA ALA A 37 -4.77 -1.41 -4.15
C ALA A 37 -4.46 -0.79 -5.53
N PHE A 38 -4.49 -1.61 -6.59
CA PHE A 38 -4.27 -1.10 -7.96
C PHE A 38 -5.37 -0.12 -8.41
N ASN A 39 -6.64 -0.45 -8.13
CA ASN A 39 -7.75 0.45 -8.43
C ASN A 39 -7.65 1.77 -7.65
N ASN A 40 -7.29 1.71 -6.36
CA ASN A 40 -7.08 2.90 -5.54
C ASN A 40 -5.96 3.81 -6.07
N LEU A 41 -4.90 3.22 -6.63
CA LEU A 41 -3.80 3.97 -7.26
C LEU A 41 -4.32 4.78 -8.45
N ILE A 42 -5.13 4.17 -9.31
CA ILE A 42 -5.76 4.84 -10.47
C ILE A 42 -6.71 5.95 -9.98
N ASP A 43 -7.58 5.65 -9.01
CA ASP A 43 -8.50 6.64 -8.45
C ASP A 43 -7.76 7.82 -7.82
N GLY A 44 -6.61 7.57 -7.20
CA GLY A 44 -5.72 8.61 -6.70
C GLY A 44 -5.24 9.55 -7.81
N ILE A 45 -4.79 9.01 -8.95
CA ILE A 45 -4.28 9.79 -10.08
C ILE A 45 -5.39 10.66 -10.65
N ILE A 46 -6.58 10.06 -10.86
CA ILE A 46 -7.77 10.77 -11.34
C ILE A 46 -8.15 11.89 -10.39
N THR A 47 -8.13 11.64 -9.06
CA THR A 47 -8.48 12.65 -8.05
C THR A 47 -7.54 13.85 -8.11
N VAL A 48 -6.22 13.63 -8.21
CA VAL A 48 -5.23 14.72 -8.30
C VAL A 48 -5.41 15.52 -9.59
N ALA A 49 -5.60 14.84 -10.72
CA ALA A 49 -5.84 15.50 -12.00
C ALA A 49 -7.12 16.35 -11.97
N ALA A 50 -8.22 15.79 -11.47
CA ALA A 50 -9.50 16.50 -11.35
C ALA A 50 -9.40 17.72 -10.43
N PHE A 51 -8.79 17.58 -9.26
CA PHE A 51 -8.59 18.71 -8.33
C PHE A 51 -7.70 19.79 -8.91
N THR A 52 -6.64 19.42 -9.63
CA THR A 52 -5.78 20.38 -10.31
C THR A 52 -6.57 21.20 -11.32
N ILE A 53 -7.36 20.53 -12.17
CA ILE A 53 -8.23 21.18 -13.16
C ILE A 53 -9.23 22.13 -12.47
N ILE A 54 -9.90 21.68 -11.41
CA ILE A 54 -10.86 22.49 -10.64
C ILE A 54 -10.18 23.73 -10.06
N THR A 55 -8.98 23.60 -9.48
CA THR A 55 -8.25 24.73 -8.88
C THR A 55 -7.88 25.81 -9.90
N PHE A 56 -7.62 25.45 -11.17
CA PHE A 56 -7.34 26.43 -12.23
C PHE A 56 -8.60 26.99 -12.89
N ILE A 57 -9.63 26.16 -13.09
CA ILE A 57 -10.87 26.58 -13.75
C ILE A 57 -11.72 27.47 -12.83
N THR A 58 -11.77 27.17 -11.53
CA THR A 58 -12.64 27.88 -10.58
C THR A 58 -12.37 29.39 -10.56
N PRO A 59 -11.13 29.88 -10.40
CA PRO A 59 -10.85 31.31 -10.45
C PRO A 59 -11.23 31.96 -11.78
N TRP A 60 -11.05 31.25 -12.90
CA TRP A 60 -11.40 31.74 -14.23
C TRP A 60 -12.92 31.92 -14.39
N ILE A 61 -13.71 30.89 -14.05
CA ILE A 61 -15.17 30.94 -14.08
C ILE A 61 -15.68 32.09 -13.20
N PHE A 62 -15.20 32.19 -11.96
CA PHE A 62 -15.64 33.25 -11.05
C PHE A 62 -15.37 34.64 -11.61
N ARG A 63 -14.20 34.86 -12.22
CA ARG A 63 -13.85 36.14 -12.85
C ARG A 63 -14.75 36.47 -14.05
N THR A 64 -15.14 35.48 -14.84
CA THR A 64 -15.97 35.69 -16.04
C THR A 64 -17.45 35.94 -15.69
N TYR A 65 -18.01 35.23 -14.73
CA TYR A 65 -19.45 35.30 -14.41
C TYR A 65 -19.81 36.35 -13.35
N PHE A 66 -18.84 36.81 -12.54
CA PHE A 66 -19.05 37.87 -11.54
C PHE A 66 -18.13 39.09 -11.78
N PRO A 67 -18.34 39.85 -12.88
CA PRO A 67 -17.61 41.09 -13.12
C PRO A 67 -18.14 42.18 -12.17
N ILE A 68 -17.68 42.17 -10.93
CA ILE A 68 -18.01 43.21 -9.94
C ILE A 68 -16.86 44.22 -9.95
N GLU A 69 -17.14 45.47 -10.35
CA GLU A 69 -16.18 46.60 -10.42
C GLU A 69 -15.71 47.15 -9.05
N LEU A 70 -15.96 46.43 -7.95
CA LEU A 70 -15.47 46.84 -6.63
C LEU A 70 -14.07 46.29 -6.37
N SER A 71 -13.18 47.15 -5.86
CA SER A 71 -11.85 46.77 -5.37
C SER A 71 -11.86 45.62 -4.34
N SER A 72 -12.97 45.44 -3.62
CA SER A 72 -13.17 44.31 -2.69
C SER A 72 -13.32 42.96 -3.39
N ALA A 73 -13.79 42.93 -4.65
CA ALA A 73 -13.96 41.69 -5.41
C ALA A 73 -12.60 41.08 -5.79
N GLU A 74 -11.62 41.90 -6.18
CA GLU A 74 -10.26 41.42 -6.48
C GLU A 74 -9.57 40.80 -5.27
N ALA A 75 -9.72 41.40 -4.08
CA ALA A 75 -9.18 40.86 -2.83
C ALA A 75 -9.83 39.51 -2.49
N PHE A 76 -11.15 39.39 -2.68
CA PHE A 76 -11.88 38.13 -2.48
C PHE A 76 -11.41 37.03 -3.43
N TYR A 77 -11.20 37.33 -4.72
CA TYR A 77 -10.69 36.36 -5.69
C TYR A 77 -9.30 35.84 -5.34
N ARG A 78 -8.40 36.73 -4.92
CA ARG A 78 -7.06 36.34 -4.46
C ARG A 78 -7.13 35.44 -3.23
N PHE A 79 -7.98 35.77 -2.25
CA PHE A 79 -8.17 34.95 -1.05
C PHE A 79 -8.72 33.56 -1.41
N LEU A 80 -9.73 33.50 -2.27
CA LEU A 80 -10.32 32.24 -2.75
C LEU A 80 -9.29 31.38 -3.52
N GLN A 81 -8.48 32.00 -4.37
CA GLN A 81 -7.43 31.31 -5.12
C GLN A 81 -6.35 30.74 -4.19
N VAL A 82 -5.90 31.51 -3.19
CA VAL A 82 -4.93 31.02 -2.19
C VAL A 82 -5.51 29.86 -1.38
N GLY A 83 -6.77 29.95 -0.96
CA GLY A 83 -7.46 28.86 -0.27
C GLY A 83 -7.53 27.57 -1.12
N LEU A 84 -7.86 27.70 -2.41
CA LEU A 84 -7.87 26.58 -3.36
C LEU A 84 -6.46 25.99 -3.58
N LEU A 85 -5.42 26.82 -3.60
CA LEU A 85 -4.03 26.34 -3.70
C LEU A 85 -3.60 25.55 -2.45
N PHE A 86 -3.97 25.99 -1.26
CA PHE A 86 -3.72 25.24 -0.04
C PHE A 86 -4.51 23.93 0.01
N ALA A 87 -5.76 23.93 -0.45
CA ALA A 87 -6.55 22.71 -0.59
C ALA A 87 -5.91 21.75 -1.61
N LEU A 88 -5.43 22.26 -2.74
CA LEU A 88 -4.71 21.47 -3.75
C LEU A 88 -3.43 20.87 -3.16
N LEU A 89 -2.65 21.64 -2.41
CA LEU A 89 -1.44 21.16 -1.74
C LEU A 89 -1.75 19.97 -0.80
N TYR A 90 -2.80 20.10 0.02
CA TYR A 90 -3.26 19.01 0.88
C TYR A 90 -3.65 17.76 0.09
N VAL A 91 -4.45 17.92 -0.96
CA VAL A 91 -4.90 16.80 -1.81
C VAL A 91 -3.70 16.13 -2.48
N CYS A 92 -2.75 16.90 -3.00
CA CYS A 92 -1.54 16.37 -3.62
C CYS A 92 -0.70 15.56 -2.62
N ILE A 93 -0.40 16.13 -1.45
CA ILE A 93 0.42 15.43 -0.44
C ILE A 93 -0.28 14.15 0.04
N SER A 94 -1.55 14.22 0.41
CA SER A 94 -2.30 13.06 0.89
C SER A 94 -2.41 11.95 -0.17
N ARG A 95 -2.70 12.29 -1.42
CA ARG A 95 -2.82 11.31 -2.51
C ARG A 95 -1.50 10.70 -2.91
N LEU A 96 -0.40 11.46 -2.92
CA LEU A 96 0.94 10.92 -3.13
C LEU A 96 1.32 9.90 -2.05
N MET A 97 1.01 10.20 -0.78
CA MET A 97 1.23 9.26 0.32
C MET A 97 0.41 7.98 0.15
N PHE A 98 -0.86 8.08 -0.28
CA PHE A 98 -1.69 6.90 -0.55
C PHE A 98 -1.14 6.05 -1.70
N MET A 99 -0.75 6.68 -2.81
CA MET A 99 -0.15 5.97 -3.94
C MET A 99 1.15 5.26 -3.53
N GLY A 100 1.99 5.90 -2.72
CA GLY A 100 3.21 5.30 -2.19
C GLY A 100 2.92 4.05 -1.34
N TRP A 101 1.89 4.12 -0.49
CA TRP A 101 1.45 2.97 0.31
C TRP A 101 0.87 1.84 -0.55
N ASP A 102 -0.02 2.17 -1.49
CA ASP A 102 -0.63 1.20 -2.39
C ASP A 102 0.45 0.50 -3.24
N LEU A 103 1.45 1.25 -3.74
CA LEU A 103 2.59 0.71 -4.48
C LEU A 103 3.46 -0.22 -3.61
N TYR A 104 3.79 0.19 -2.39
CA TYR A 104 4.51 -0.64 -1.43
C TYR A 104 3.77 -1.95 -1.16
N ARG A 105 2.45 -1.90 -0.97
CA ARG A 105 1.61 -3.06 -0.69
C ARG A 105 1.55 -4.01 -1.87
N ILE A 106 1.36 -3.49 -3.09
CA ILE A 106 1.41 -4.29 -4.32
C ILE A 106 2.75 -4.99 -4.45
N ALA A 107 3.86 -4.28 -4.22
CA ALA A 107 5.20 -4.86 -4.27
C ALA A 107 5.38 -5.96 -3.20
N LYS A 108 4.95 -5.70 -1.96
CA LYS A 108 5.02 -6.65 -0.83
C LYS A 108 4.19 -7.91 -1.05
N ILE A 109 2.99 -7.79 -1.61
CA ILE A 109 2.13 -8.95 -1.91
C ILE A 109 2.73 -9.72 -3.09
N THR A 110 3.11 -9.02 -4.17
CA THR A 110 3.66 -9.65 -5.38
C THR A 110 4.95 -10.40 -5.09
N SER A 111 5.85 -9.86 -4.27
CA SER A 111 7.08 -10.58 -3.89
C SER A 111 6.81 -11.87 -3.12
N ARG A 112 5.69 -11.92 -2.37
CA ARG A 112 5.30 -13.08 -1.55
C ARG A 112 4.49 -14.12 -2.33
N THR A 113 3.71 -13.70 -3.33
CA THR A 113 2.80 -14.59 -4.06
C THR A 113 3.36 -15.10 -5.39
N ILE A 114 4.50 -14.58 -5.88
CA ILE A 114 5.06 -14.93 -7.21
C ILE A 114 5.35 -16.43 -7.41
N LEU A 115 5.64 -17.16 -6.33
CA LEU A 115 5.88 -18.61 -6.38
C LEU A 115 4.59 -19.44 -6.33
N LEU A 116 3.46 -18.82 -5.98
CA LEU A 116 2.17 -19.47 -5.75
C LEU A 116 1.14 -19.11 -6.83
N GLU A 117 1.54 -18.35 -7.86
CA GLU A 117 0.68 -17.84 -8.93
C GLU A 117 -0.07 -18.94 -9.72
N ASN A 118 0.39 -20.20 -9.65
CA ASN A 118 -0.21 -21.33 -10.35
C ASN A 118 -1.08 -22.24 -9.47
N ILE A 119 -1.24 -21.93 -8.19
CA ILE A 119 -2.15 -22.69 -7.31
C ILE A 119 -3.57 -22.26 -7.64
N LYS A 120 -4.45 -23.23 -7.88
CA LYS A 120 -5.87 -22.97 -8.10
C LYS A 120 -6.44 -22.41 -6.80
N THR A 121 -6.80 -21.13 -6.80
CA THR A 121 -7.34 -20.47 -5.61
C THR A 121 -8.76 -20.95 -5.32
N SER A 122 -9.04 -21.31 -4.07
CA SER A 122 -10.40 -21.47 -3.58
C SER A 122 -10.97 -20.09 -3.18
N ASP A 123 -12.30 -19.98 -3.13
CA ASP A 123 -12.95 -18.73 -2.72
C ASP A 123 -12.62 -18.47 -1.24
N TYR A 124 -11.99 -17.33 -0.91
CA TYR A 124 -11.61 -17.00 0.46
C TYR A 124 -12.77 -17.02 1.47
N ARG A 125 -14.02 -16.94 1.00
CA ARG A 125 -15.22 -17.05 1.84
C ARG A 125 -15.48 -18.46 2.36
N SER A 126 -14.84 -19.49 1.80
CA SER A 126 -14.97 -20.86 2.27
C SER A 126 -14.26 -21.10 3.60
N ASP A 127 -13.24 -20.29 3.92
CA ASP A 127 -12.39 -20.47 5.09
C ASP A 127 -12.53 -19.27 6.06
N PRO A 128 -12.93 -19.50 7.34
CA PRO A 128 -13.01 -18.43 8.33
C PRO A 128 -11.67 -17.73 8.60
N ALA A 129 -10.54 -18.43 8.47
CA ALA A 129 -9.21 -17.84 8.64
C ALA A 129 -8.88 -16.87 7.49
N ALA A 130 -9.24 -17.22 6.25
CA ALA A 130 -9.05 -16.36 5.09
C ALA A 130 -9.97 -15.13 5.12
N MET A 131 -11.20 -15.28 5.60
CA MET A 131 -12.10 -14.15 5.86
C MET A 131 -11.54 -13.20 6.93
N LYS A 132 -11.06 -13.75 8.05
CA LYS A 132 -10.42 -12.97 9.12
C LYS A 132 -9.17 -12.24 8.61
N MET A 133 -8.34 -12.90 7.81
CA MET A 133 -7.17 -12.27 7.19
C MET A 133 -7.57 -11.10 6.29
N TYR A 134 -8.59 -11.30 5.44
CA TYR A 134 -9.09 -10.26 4.55
C TYR A 134 -9.60 -9.04 5.33
N GLU A 135 -10.34 -9.25 6.42
CA GLU A 135 -10.83 -8.18 7.28
C GLU A 135 -9.71 -7.42 7.97
N LEU A 136 -8.74 -8.13 8.57
CA LEU A 136 -7.58 -7.52 9.22
C LEU A 136 -6.74 -6.71 8.22
N LEU A 137 -6.52 -7.23 7.01
CA LEU A 137 -5.84 -6.51 5.92
C LEU A 137 -6.60 -5.26 5.48
N SER A 138 -7.94 -5.31 5.46
CA SER A 138 -8.77 -4.14 5.15
C SER A 138 -8.75 -3.11 6.29
N GLN A 139 -8.74 -3.55 7.54
CA GLN A 139 -8.63 -2.68 8.71
C GLN A 139 -7.26 -1.99 8.76
N GLU A 140 -6.17 -2.73 8.51
CA GLU A 140 -4.82 -2.17 8.41
C GLU A 140 -4.79 -1.05 7.35
N ASP A 141 -5.33 -1.30 6.16
CA ASP A 141 -5.36 -0.31 5.07
C ASP A 141 -6.11 0.97 5.47
N LYS A 142 -7.26 0.83 6.13
CA LYS A 142 -8.04 1.98 6.64
C LYS A 142 -7.26 2.78 7.69
N LEU A 143 -6.61 2.09 8.63
CA LEU A 143 -5.82 2.74 9.69
C LEU A 143 -4.59 3.45 9.12
N VAL A 144 -3.88 2.82 8.18
CA VAL A 144 -2.72 3.43 7.53
C VAL A 144 -3.14 4.65 6.71
N LYS A 145 -4.22 4.57 5.93
CA LYS A 145 -4.74 5.75 5.21
C LYS A 145 -5.11 6.89 6.17
N ARG A 146 -5.71 6.58 7.32
CA ARG A 146 -5.99 7.59 8.35
C ARG A 146 -4.72 8.22 8.92
N LEU A 147 -3.69 7.41 9.17
CA LEU A 147 -2.39 7.90 9.63
C LEU A 147 -1.74 8.82 8.59
N LEU A 148 -1.72 8.41 7.32
CA LEU A 148 -1.18 9.22 6.22
C LEU A 148 -1.95 10.52 6.05
N CYS A 149 -3.28 10.54 6.25
CA CYS A 149 -4.08 11.77 6.27
C CYS A 149 -3.65 12.74 7.37
N ILE A 150 -3.43 12.23 8.60
CA ILE A 150 -3.01 13.05 9.74
C ILE A 150 -1.61 13.64 9.48
N VAL A 151 -0.69 12.83 8.95
CA VAL A 151 0.66 13.28 8.58
C VAL A 151 0.60 14.32 7.45
N ALA A 152 -0.20 14.08 6.40
CA ALA A 152 -0.38 15.02 5.30
C ALA A 152 -0.99 16.34 5.78
N ALA A 153 -1.97 16.29 6.68
CA ALA A 153 -2.55 17.47 7.31
C ALA A 153 -1.49 18.22 8.10
N PHE A 154 -0.71 17.54 8.94
CA PHE A 154 0.38 18.14 9.71
C PHE A 154 1.38 18.88 8.79
N ILE A 155 1.88 18.21 7.74
CA ILE A 155 2.82 18.80 6.78
C ILE A 155 2.21 20.03 6.09
N THR A 156 0.98 19.91 5.59
CA THR A 156 0.31 21.01 4.89
C THR A 156 0.13 22.20 5.83
N LEU A 157 -0.25 21.94 7.07
CA LEU A 157 -0.58 22.97 8.03
C LEU A 157 0.69 23.69 8.53
N THR A 158 1.78 22.95 8.74
CA THR A 158 3.11 23.54 8.98
C THR A 158 3.57 24.38 7.80
N TYR A 159 3.33 23.92 6.56
CA TYR A 159 3.65 24.70 5.37
C TYR A 159 2.85 26.01 5.33
N ILE A 160 1.52 25.96 5.51
CA ILE A 160 0.66 27.16 5.54
C ILE A 160 1.16 28.17 6.57
N GLN A 161 1.46 27.70 7.78
CA GLN A 161 1.94 28.55 8.87
C GLN A 161 3.29 29.23 8.55
N SER A 162 4.12 28.60 7.71
CA SER A 162 5.41 29.17 7.29
C SER A 162 5.30 30.23 6.19
N THR A 163 4.13 30.38 5.57
CA THR A 163 3.93 31.37 4.49
C THR A 163 3.64 32.77 5.02
N GLU A 164 4.17 33.79 4.34
CA GLU A 164 3.93 35.21 4.68
C GLU A 164 2.44 35.57 4.60
N TYR A 165 1.70 34.95 3.67
CA TYR A 165 0.26 35.10 3.50
C TYR A 165 -0.54 34.76 4.76
N PHE A 166 -0.12 33.77 5.53
CA PHE A 166 -0.79 33.42 6.78
C PHE A 166 -0.72 34.57 7.79
N GLY A 167 0.43 35.24 7.90
CA GLY A 167 0.62 36.41 8.76
C GLY A 167 -0.27 37.58 8.34
N GLU A 168 -0.36 37.86 7.04
CA GLU A 168 -1.21 38.93 6.50
C GLU A 168 -2.70 38.69 6.77
N ILE A 169 -3.18 37.45 6.58
CA ILE A 169 -4.56 37.06 6.87
C ILE A 169 -4.88 37.26 8.36
N VAL A 170 -4.00 36.79 9.25
CA VAL A 170 -4.18 36.89 10.71
C VAL A 170 -4.17 38.35 11.19
N TYR A 171 -3.36 39.21 10.57
CA TYR A 171 -3.31 40.63 10.91
C TYR A 171 -4.60 41.38 10.55
N ASN A 172 -5.18 41.04 9.39
CA ASN A 172 -6.42 41.62 8.86
C ASN A 172 -7.68 41.14 9.60
N LEU A 173 -7.61 40.01 10.31
CA LEU A 173 -8.68 39.53 11.17
C LEU A 173 -8.78 40.37 12.47
N ALA A 174 -10.00 40.57 12.95
CA ALA A 174 -10.30 41.26 14.21
C ALA A 174 -9.97 40.38 15.45
N LEU A 175 -8.78 39.77 15.47
CA LEU A 175 -8.33 38.88 16.54
C LEU A 175 -7.67 39.66 17.69
N PRO A 176 -7.72 39.12 18.93
CA PRO A 176 -6.97 39.64 20.06
C PRO A 176 -5.48 39.82 19.76
N THR A 177 -4.84 40.82 20.39
CA THR A 177 -3.43 41.21 20.15
C THR A 177 -2.44 40.06 20.35
N LEU A 178 -2.73 39.11 21.25
CA LEU A 178 -1.92 37.91 21.49
C LEU A 178 -1.71 37.06 20.24
N PHE A 179 -2.73 36.95 19.38
CA PHE A 179 -2.63 36.18 18.14
C PHE A 179 -1.95 36.95 17.01
N LYS A 180 -1.95 38.29 17.09
CA LYS A 180 -1.25 39.15 16.13
C LYS A 180 0.27 39.12 16.33
N SER A 181 0.73 39.06 17.58
CA SER A 181 2.16 38.93 17.89
C SER A 181 2.71 37.53 17.59
N SER A 182 1.85 36.51 17.64
CA SER A 182 2.24 35.11 17.42
C SER A 182 1.13 34.31 16.72
N PRO A 183 1.05 34.39 15.38
CA PRO A 183 0.01 33.74 14.57
C PRO A 183 -0.06 32.22 14.74
N SER A 184 1.05 31.60 15.14
CA SER A 184 1.18 30.16 15.38
C SER A 184 0.28 29.63 16.50
N LEU A 185 -0.09 30.45 17.49
CA LEU A 185 -0.93 30.02 18.61
C LEU A 185 -2.37 29.68 18.20
N ILE A 186 -2.87 30.27 17.10
CA ILE A 186 -4.21 29.96 16.56
C ILE A 186 -4.29 28.48 16.18
N VAL A 187 -3.18 27.93 15.73
CA VAL A 187 -3.07 26.59 15.17
C VAL A 187 -2.78 25.52 16.23
N LEU A 188 -2.21 25.93 17.37
CA LEU A 188 -1.79 25.04 18.45
C LEU A 188 -2.86 23.99 18.86
N PRO A 189 -4.15 24.35 19.05
CA PRO A 189 -5.18 23.37 19.41
C PRO A 189 -5.36 22.28 18.34
N VAL A 190 -5.20 22.63 17.05
CA VAL A 190 -5.30 21.69 15.94
C VAL A 190 -4.15 20.69 15.97
N TYR A 191 -2.91 21.15 16.25
CA TYR A 191 -1.77 20.25 16.42
C TYR A 191 -1.97 19.28 17.60
N VAL A 192 -2.51 19.75 18.72
CA VAL A 192 -2.79 18.89 19.88
C VAL A 192 -3.80 17.80 19.51
N ILE A 193 -4.92 18.15 18.87
CA ILE A 193 -5.92 17.17 18.40
C ILE A 193 -5.29 16.16 17.43
N MET A 194 -4.46 16.63 16.49
CA MET A 194 -3.76 15.75 15.54
C MET A 194 -2.82 14.78 16.25
N LEU A 195 -2.06 15.21 17.26
CA LEU A 195 -1.17 14.34 18.04
C LEU A 195 -1.94 13.26 18.81
N PHE A 196 -3.05 13.61 19.47
CA PHE A 196 -3.91 12.61 20.13
C PHE A 196 -4.48 11.61 19.13
N SER A 197 -4.94 12.09 17.97
CA SER A 197 -5.46 11.23 16.92
C SER A 197 -4.38 10.29 16.36
N LEU A 198 -3.14 10.77 16.22
CA LEU A 198 -2.00 9.98 15.76
C LEU A 198 -1.69 8.86 16.75
N SER A 199 -1.63 9.19 18.04
CA SER A 199 -1.38 8.20 19.10
C SER A 199 -2.41 7.05 19.07
N PHE A 200 -3.70 7.40 19.00
CA PHE A 200 -4.77 6.41 18.92
C PHE A 200 -4.67 5.51 17.67
N VAL A 201 -4.37 6.10 16.51
CA VAL A 201 -4.23 5.35 15.25
C VAL A 201 -3.00 4.44 15.28
N ILE A 202 -1.90 4.88 15.86
CA ILE A 202 -0.70 4.04 16.01
C ILE A 202 -0.99 2.85 16.93
N SER A 203 -1.63 3.07 18.08
CA SER A 203 -1.96 1.97 19.00
C SER A 203 -2.89 0.93 18.36
N SER A 204 -3.92 1.38 17.64
CA SER A 204 -4.82 0.46 16.91
C SER A 204 -4.12 -0.29 15.78
N LEU A 205 -3.18 0.36 15.08
CA LEU A 205 -2.39 -0.28 14.03
C LEU A 205 -1.48 -1.38 14.59
N ILE A 206 -0.86 -1.14 15.75
CA ILE A 206 -0.03 -2.16 16.43
C ILE A 206 -0.87 -3.39 16.77
N TYR A 207 -2.06 -3.17 17.34
CA TYR A 207 -2.99 -4.25 17.68
C TYR A 207 -3.40 -5.09 16.46
N VAL A 208 -3.77 -4.44 15.35
CA VAL A 208 -4.13 -5.16 14.10
C VAL A 208 -2.94 -5.93 13.54
N LYS A 209 -1.74 -5.34 13.55
CA LYS A 209 -0.52 -6.02 13.08
C LYS A 209 -0.19 -7.24 13.91
N GLU A 210 -0.35 -7.16 15.22
CA GLU A 210 -0.11 -8.29 16.12
C GLU A 210 -1.02 -9.49 15.77
N GLN A 211 -2.29 -9.25 15.42
CA GLN A 211 -3.20 -10.30 14.97
C GLN A 211 -2.95 -10.81 13.55
N LEU A 212 -2.44 -9.96 12.67
CA LEU A 212 -2.17 -10.31 11.27
C LEU A 212 -0.88 -11.13 11.12
N THR A 213 0.11 -10.87 11.96
CA THR A 213 1.44 -11.51 11.93
C THR A 213 1.39 -13.05 11.91
N PRO A 214 0.64 -13.75 12.79
CA PRO A 214 0.60 -15.22 12.77
C PRO A 214 0.06 -15.80 11.44
N LEU A 215 -0.99 -15.19 10.86
CA LEU A 215 -1.55 -15.62 9.58
C LEU A 215 -0.55 -15.43 8.43
N LEU A 216 0.25 -14.36 8.52
CA LEU A 216 1.25 -14.04 7.53
C LEU A 216 2.48 -14.96 7.63
N ASP A 217 2.85 -15.33 8.86
CA ASP A 217 3.95 -16.25 9.15
C ASP A 217 3.63 -17.68 8.69
N GLU A 218 2.36 -18.09 8.74
CA GLU A 218 1.93 -19.39 8.24
C GLU A 218 2.08 -19.51 6.72
N ILE A 219 1.66 -18.48 5.98
CA ILE A 219 1.91 -18.36 4.55
C ILE A 219 3.42 -18.33 4.28
N TYR A 220 4.20 -17.64 5.12
CA TYR A 220 5.65 -17.59 4.99
C TYR A 220 6.30 -18.96 5.22
N ALA A 221 5.88 -19.70 6.25
CA ALA A 221 6.37 -21.05 6.52
C ALA A 221 6.09 -21.99 5.34
N TYR A 222 4.91 -21.87 4.74
CA TYR A 222 4.53 -22.63 3.55
C TYR A 222 5.34 -22.23 2.31
N THR A 223 5.50 -20.93 2.05
CA THR A 223 6.35 -20.48 0.94
C THR A 223 7.79 -20.94 1.13
N LYS A 224 8.32 -20.91 2.35
CA LYS A 224 9.66 -21.40 2.70
C LYS A 224 9.77 -22.92 2.52
N SER A 225 8.73 -23.69 2.84
CA SER A 225 8.71 -25.15 2.62
C SER A 225 8.67 -25.50 1.13
N ILE A 226 7.93 -24.73 0.32
CA ILE A 226 7.98 -24.86 -1.15
C ILE A 226 9.36 -24.50 -1.69
N ILE A 227 9.95 -23.39 -1.24
CA ILE A 227 11.28 -22.97 -1.68
C ILE A 227 12.30 -24.04 -1.33
N SER A 228 12.26 -24.59 -0.11
CA SER A 228 13.18 -25.64 0.31
C SER A 228 12.94 -26.97 -0.42
N ALA A 229 11.68 -27.32 -0.73
CA ALA A 229 11.34 -28.45 -1.59
C ALA A 229 11.86 -28.27 -3.03
N GLN A 230 11.76 -27.07 -3.59
CA GLN A 230 12.31 -26.76 -4.91
C GLN A 230 13.84 -26.72 -4.91
N LEU A 231 14.48 -26.25 -3.83
CA LEU A 231 15.94 -26.24 -3.71
C LEU A 231 16.51 -27.66 -3.45
N SER A 232 15.73 -28.52 -2.81
CA SER A 232 16.04 -29.94 -2.60
C SER A 232 15.71 -30.82 -3.81
N SER A 233 15.23 -30.25 -4.93
CA SER A 233 15.24 -30.91 -6.25
C SER A 233 16.66 -31.17 -6.80
N SER A 234 17.69 -30.98 -5.97
CA SER A 234 18.99 -31.66 -6.10
C SER A 234 18.88 -33.16 -5.79
N ILE A 235 17.69 -33.78 -5.86
CA ILE A 235 17.49 -35.21 -5.74
C ILE A 235 16.78 -35.68 -7.01
N CYS A 236 17.34 -36.70 -7.65
CA CYS A 236 16.75 -37.26 -8.85
C CYS A 236 15.39 -37.90 -8.53
N PRO A 237 14.30 -37.56 -9.25
CA PRO A 237 12.99 -38.17 -9.02
C PRO A 237 12.93 -39.66 -9.39
N GLU A 238 13.85 -40.14 -10.22
CA GLU A 238 13.94 -41.54 -10.65
C GLU A 238 14.74 -42.41 -9.68
N CYS A 239 15.91 -41.93 -9.21
CA CYS A 239 16.83 -42.77 -8.45
C CYS A 239 17.13 -42.28 -7.03
N GLY A 240 16.55 -41.16 -6.58
CA GLY A 240 16.77 -40.61 -5.24
C GLY A 240 18.19 -40.09 -4.97
N ALA A 241 19.08 -40.11 -5.97
CA ALA A 241 20.47 -39.69 -5.82
C ALA A 241 20.62 -38.16 -5.88
N ARG A 242 21.58 -37.61 -5.13
CA ARG A 242 21.85 -36.17 -5.14
C ARG A 242 22.45 -35.70 -6.48
N ILE A 243 21.85 -34.69 -7.08
CA ILE A 243 22.24 -34.07 -8.35
C ILE A 243 22.90 -32.70 -8.06
N PRO A 244 24.13 -32.45 -8.57
CA PRO A 244 24.78 -31.16 -8.42
C PRO A 244 24.03 -30.05 -9.17
N GLN A 245 24.03 -28.82 -8.62
CA GLN A 245 23.17 -27.67 -9.00
C GLN A 245 23.35 -27.09 -10.42
N LYS A 246 23.90 -27.85 -11.38
CA LYS A 246 24.09 -27.49 -12.79
C LYS A 246 24.00 -28.68 -13.76
N ALA A 247 23.69 -29.89 -13.28
CA ALA A 247 23.63 -31.05 -14.15
C ALA A 247 22.30 -31.10 -14.92
N VAL A 248 22.39 -31.17 -16.25
CA VAL A 248 21.23 -31.31 -17.14
C VAL A 248 20.71 -32.75 -17.09
N HIS A 249 21.56 -33.72 -16.73
CA HIS A 249 21.23 -35.13 -16.62
C HIS A 249 21.73 -35.65 -15.27
N CYS A 250 20.97 -36.54 -14.63
CA CYS A 250 21.39 -37.20 -13.41
C CYS A 250 22.59 -38.11 -13.71
N PRO A 251 23.74 -37.97 -13.01
CA PRO A 251 24.93 -38.78 -13.28
C PRO A 251 24.77 -40.25 -12.90
N PHE A 252 23.75 -40.61 -12.13
CA PHE A 252 23.53 -41.98 -11.64
C PHE A 252 22.54 -42.80 -12.48
N CYS A 253 21.48 -42.17 -13.02
CA CYS A 253 20.45 -42.87 -13.81
C CYS A 253 20.24 -42.31 -15.22
N GLY A 254 20.94 -41.24 -15.60
CA GLY A 254 20.79 -40.60 -16.92
C GLY A 254 19.52 -39.77 -17.10
N PHE A 255 18.65 -39.67 -16.09
CA PHE A 255 17.41 -38.90 -16.18
C PHE A 255 17.66 -37.40 -16.42
N LYS A 256 16.97 -36.82 -17.41
CA LYS A 256 17.15 -35.41 -17.79
C LYS A 256 16.45 -34.48 -16.80
N VAL A 257 17.23 -33.79 -15.98
CA VAL A 257 16.80 -32.75 -15.06
C VAL A 257 16.86 -31.39 -15.76
N VAL A 258 15.70 -30.74 -15.92
CA VAL A 258 15.62 -29.41 -16.53
C VAL A 258 16.10 -28.39 -15.49
N ALA A 259 17.34 -27.90 -15.64
CA ALA A 259 17.92 -26.89 -14.76
C ALA A 259 17.10 -25.58 -14.80
N VAL A 260 16.69 -25.08 -13.64
CA VAL A 260 16.01 -23.79 -13.51
C VAL A 260 17.05 -22.67 -13.51
N ASN A 261 16.78 -21.63 -14.29
CA ASN A 261 17.68 -20.51 -14.56
C ASN A 261 17.95 -19.67 -13.28
N LYS A 262 19.22 -19.61 -12.85
CA LYS A 262 19.67 -19.02 -11.57
C LYS A 262 19.46 -17.50 -11.47
N ASP A 263 19.29 -16.81 -12.59
CA ASP A 263 19.18 -15.35 -12.61
C ASP A 263 17.88 -14.81 -11.99
N LYS A 264 16.83 -15.63 -11.89
CA LYS A 264 15.58 -15.25 -11.22
C LYS A 264 15.63 -15.38 -9.69
N VAL A 265 16.45 -16.29 -9.15
CA VAL A 265 16.49 -16.60 -7.71
C VAL A 265 17.41 -15.64 -6.95
N LYS A 266 18.54 -15.24 -7.55
CA LYS A 266 19.51 -14.36 -6.88
C LYS A 266 18.96 -12.95 -6.61
N LYS A 267 18.14 -12.40 -7.51
CA LYS A 267 17.49 -11.08 -7.32
C LYS A 267 16.49 -11.03 -6.16
N ILE A 268 15.94 -12.17 -5.72
CA ILE A 268 14.91 -12.24 -4.68
C ILE A 268 15.54 -12.23 -3.27
N VAL A 269 16.71 -12.84 -3.10
CA VAL A 269 17.42 -12.88 -1.81
C VAL A 269 17.97 -11.49 -1.47
N ASP A 270 18.56 -10.80 -2.45
CA ASP A 270 19.20 -9.49 -2.25
C ASP A 270 18.20 -8.33 -2.06
N THR A 271 16.89 -8.55 -2.29
CA THR A 271 15.82 -7.54 -2.05
C THR A 271 14.99 -7.81 -0.79
N SER A 272 15.38 -8.79 0.01
CA SER A 272 14.67 -9.21 1.23
C SER A 272 15.44 -9.00 2.54
N SER A 273 16.59 -8.32 2.48
CA SER A 273 17.36 -7.83 3.62
C SER A 273 17.11 -6.34 3.87
#